data_AF-A0A7G9S9S6-F1
#
_entry.id   AF-A0A7G9S9S6-F1
#
_cell.length_a   1.000
_cell.length_b   1.000
_cell.length_c   1.000
_cell.angle_alpha   90.00
_cell.angle_beta   90.00
_cell.angle_gamma   90.00
#
_symmetry.space_group_name_H-M   'P 1'
#
loop_
_entity.id
_entity.type
_entity.pdbx_description
1 polymer ?
#
loop_
_entity_poly.entity_id
_entity_poly.type
_entity_poly.pdbx_seq_one_letter_code
_entity_poly.pdbx_strand_id
1 'polypeptide(L)' 'MTDASMIMLAIGTAFALIGANVLVRPAATDAGRYARRIAGIMAVSLGLILAVFAFGLSEKPS' A
#
# COMPACT_ATOMS: atom_id res chain seq x y z
N MET A 1 -3.54 20.60 -1.32
CA MET A 1 -2.72 19.41 -0.97
C MET A 1 -1.30 19.89 -0.76
N THR A 2 -0.72 19.63 0.40
CA THR A 2 0.69 19.94 0.71
C THR A 2 1.61 18.94 0.00
N ASP A 3 2.89 19.29 -0.17
CA ASP A 3 3.88 18.38 -0.78
C ASP A 3 3.95 17.03 -0.03
N ALA A 4 3.90 17.09 1.31
CA ALA A 4 3.88 15.90 2.16
C ALA A 4 2.66 15.00 1.88
N SER A 5 1.48 15.58 1.67
CA SER A 5 0.27 14.82 1.33
C SER A 5 0.38 14.11 -0.03
N MET A 6 0.99 14.76 -1.03
CA MET A 6 1.21 14.16 -2.34
C MET A 6 2.23 13.02 -2.29
N ILE A 7 3.33 13.19 -1.54
CA ILE A 7 4.34 12.14 -1.35
C ILE A 7 3.72 10.91 -0.65
N MET A 8 2.95 11.11 0.41
CA MET A 8 2.27 10.00 1.09
C MET A 8 1.27 9.27 0.19
N LEU A 9 0.50 10.01 -0.62
CA LEU A 9 -0.45 9.41 -1.55
C LEU A 9 0.28 8.58 -2.63
N ALA A 10 1.39 9.09 -3.18
CA ALA A 10 2.18 8.41 -4.19
C ALA A 10 2.83 7.12 -3.65
N ILE A 11 3.41 7.17 -2.45
CA ILE A 11 3.99 5.99 -1.80
C ILE A 11 2.89 4.99 -1.45
N GLY A 12 1.76 5.47 -0.92
CA GLY A 12 0.62 4.63 -0.54
C GLY A 12 0.04 3.88 -1.73
N THR A 13 -0.22 4.58 -2.84
CA THR A 13 -0.70 3.98 -4.09
C THR A 13 0.29 2.98 -4.68
N ALA A 14 1.60 3.29 -4.66
CA ALA A 14 2.63 2.37 -5.12
C ALA A 14 2.65 1.07 -4.30
N PHE A 15 2.60 1.16 -2.96
CA PHE A 15 2.56 -0.02 -2.09
C PHE A 15 1.28 -0.84 -2.25
N ALA A 16 0.14 -0.18 -2.43
CA ALA A 16 -1.13 -0.86 -2.70
C ALA A 16 -1.08 -1.66 -4.00
N LEU A 17 -0.52 -1.07 -5.08
CA LEU A 17 -0.37 -1.74 -6.36
C LEU A 17 0.64 -2.88 -6.31
N ILE A 18 1.78 -2.69 -5.63
CA ILE A 18 2.77 -3.75 -5.43
C ILE A 18 2.16 -4.91 -4.64
N GLY A 19 1.48 -4.61 -3.53
CA GLY A 19 0.81 -5.62 -2.72
C GLY A 19 -0.25 -6.40 -3.49
N ALA A 20 -1.08 -5.70 -4.29
CA ALA A 20 -2.06 -6.34 -5.17
C ALA A 20 -1.37 -7.24 -6.22
N ASN A 21 -0.28 -6.79 -6.83
CA ASN A 21 0.47 -7.58 -7.81
C ASN A 21 1.07 -8.85 -7.17
N VAL A 22 1.61 -8.74 -5.96
CA VAL A 22 2.12 -9.87 -5.18
C VAL A 22 1.01 -10.90 -4.90
N LEU A 23 -0.21 -10.45 -4.64
CA LEU A 23 -1.36 -11.32 -4.38
C LEU A 23 -1.86 -12.07 -5.63
N VAL A 24 -1.79 -11.45 -6.80
CA VAL A 24 -2.27 -12.06 -8.06
C VAL A 24 -1.23 -13.01 -8.68
N ARG A 25 0.05 -12.90 -8.31
CA ARG A 25 1.13 -13.73 -8.88
C ARG A 25 1.05 -15.20 -8.44
N PRO A 26 1.06 -16.16 -9.39
CA PRO A 26 0.99 -17.59 -9.08
C PRO A 26 2.25 -18.08 -8.34
N ALA A 27 2.06 -18.83 -7.25
CA ALA A 27 3.14 -19.41 -6.45
C ALA A 27 3.29 -20.91 -6.76
N ALA A 28 4.54 -21.37 -6.91
CA ALA A 28 4.88 -22.76 -7.21
C ALA A 28 4.84 -23.69 -5.98
N THR A 29 4.84 -23.13 -4.76
CA THR A 29 4.87 -23.88 -3.50
C THR A 29 3.84 -23.34 -2.50
N ASP A 30 3.35 -24.20 -1.61
CA ASP A 30 2.39 -23.80 -0.57
C ASP A 30 2.98 -22.79 0.43
N ALA A 31 4.23 -22.99 0.83
CA ALA A 31 4.96 -22.03 1.67
C ALA A 31 5.08 -20.66 0.98
N GLY A 32 5.37 -20.64 -0.33
CA GLY A 32 5.42 -19.41 -1.13
C GLY A 32 4.06 -18.73 -1.26
N ARG A 33 2.97 -19.50 -1.35
CA ARG A 33 1.59 -18.98 -1.37
C ARG A 33 1.25 -18.28 -0.05
N TYR A 34 1.60 -18.89 1.08
CA TYR A 34 1.34 -18.31 2.40
C TYR A 34 2.16 -17.04 2.65
N ALA A 35 3.47 -17.09 2.39
CA ALA A 35 4.36 -15.93 2.54
C ALA A 35 3.91 -14.76 1.66
N ARG A 36 3.48 -15.01 0.42
CA ARG A 36 2.95 -13.96 -0.47
C ARG A 36 1.65 -13.37 0.01
N ARG A 37 0.73 -14.18 0.57
CA ARG A 37 -0.50 -13.64 1.14
C ARG A 37 -0.21 -12.67 2.27
N ILE A 38 0.69 -13.05 3.18
CA ILE A 38 1.10 -12.17 4.29
C ILE A 38 1.73 -10.89 3.73
N ALA A 39 2.78 -11.02 2.92
CA ALA A 39 3.50 -9.87 2.38
C ALA A 39 2.60 -8.96 1.52
N GLY A 40 1.73 -9.55 0.71
CA GLY A 40 0.78 -8.85 -0.13
C GLY A 40 -0.26 -8.09 0.69
N ILE A 41 -0.88 -8.73 1.69
CA ILE A 41 -1.84 -8.06 2.57
C ILE A 41 -1.15 -6.94 3.36
N MET A 42 0.06 -7.16 3.89
CA MET A 42 0.80 -6.12 4.62
C MET A 42 1.11 -4.92 3.72
N ALA A 43 1.55 -5.14 2.48
CA ALA A 43 1.82 -4.08 1.51
C ALA A 43 0.55 -3.31 1.11
N VAL A 44 -0.57 -4.01 0.88
CA VAL A 44 -1.86 -3.36 0.59
C VAL A 44 -2.34 -2.53 1.78
N SER A 45 -2.31 -3.09 2.99
CA SER A 45 -2.71 -2.38 4.20
C SER A 45 -1.85 -1.15 4.45
N LEU A 46 -0.52 -1.23 4.28
CA LEU A 46 0.37 -0.08 4.38
C LEU A 46 -0.01 1.00 3.34
N GLY A 47 -0.26 0.59 2.11
CA GLY A 47 -0.67 1.49 1.03
C GLY A 47 -1.97 2.24 1.34
N LEU A 48 -2.97 1.52 1.85
CA LEU A 48 -4.26 2.09 2.26
C LEU A 48 -4.12 3.04 3.45
N ILE A 49 -3.33 2.68 4.46
CA ILE A 49 -3.09 3.54 5.63
C ILE A 49 -2.44 4.85 5.19
N LEU A 50 -1.41 4.79 4.35
CA LEU A 50 -0.74 5.98 3.81
C LEU A 50 -1.69 6.85 2.98
N ALA A 51 -2.58 6.23 2.19
CA ALA A 51 -3.59 6.96 1.45
C ALA A 51 -4.56 7.71 2.38
N VAL A 52 -5.05 7.05 3.45
CA VAL A 52 -5.92 7.69 4.46
C VAL A 52 -5.21 8.86 5.14
N PHE A 53 -3.94 8.68 5.55
CA PHE A 53 -3.15 9.77 6.15
C PHE A 53 -2.90 10.93 5.17
N ALA A 54 -2.70 10.64 3.88
CA ALA A 54 -2.55 11.68 2.86
C ALA A 54 -3.80 12.56 2.74
N PHE A 55 -5.00 11.99 2.82
CA PHE A 55 -6.25 12.75 2.86
C PHE A 55 -6.35 13.57 4.15
N GLY A 56 -6.07 12.98 5.31
CA GLY A 56 -6.08 13.71 6.59
C GLY A 56 -5.09 14.88 6.67
N LEU A 57 -3.93 14.76 6.03
CA LEU A 57 -2.94 15.85 5.91
C LEU A 57 -3.33 16.93 4.89
N SER A 58 -4.19 16.58 3.92
CA SER A 58 -4.66 17.53 2.90
C SER A 58 -5.69 18.52 3.47
N GLU A 59 -6.41 18.12 4.52
CA GLU A 59 -7.44 18.95 5.18
C GLU A 59 -6.90 19.79 6.34
N LYS A 60 -5.63 19.58 6.76
CA LYS A 60 -5.04 20.35 7.83
C LYS A 60 -4.78 21.79 7.36
N PRO A 61 -5.48 22.82 7.88
CA PRO A 61 -5.17 24.21 7.53
C PRO A 61 -3.76 24.51 8.05
N SER A 62 -2.91 24.95 7.13
CA SER A 62 -1.57 25.50 7.40
C SER A 62 -1.66 26.83 8.12
#